data_AF-A0A962VG28-F1
#
_entry.id   AF-A0A962VG28-F1
#
_cell.length_a   1.000
_cell.length_b   1.000
_cell.length_c   1.000
_cell.angle_alpha   90.00
_cell.angle_beta   90.00
_cell.angle_gamma   90.00
#
_symmetry.space_group_name_H-M   'P 1'
#
loop_
_entity.id
_entity.type
_entity.pdbx_description
1 polymer ?
#
loop_
_entity_poly.entity_id
_entity_poly.type
_entity_poly.pdbx_seq_one_letter_code
_entity_poly.pdbx_strand_id
1 'polypeptide(L)' 'NELEDIECRVISGSVWSGRRAIAWGSYLGRYHNQISVLAEGRERELFGWIA' A
#
# COMPACT_ATOMS: atom_id res chain seq x y z
N ASN A 1 17.15 -0.49 2.71
CA ASN A 1 15.74 -0.82 2.44
C ASN A 1 15.16 0.34 1.68
N GLU A 2 15.53 0.43 0.40
CA GLU A 2 14.92 1.37 -0.53
C GLU A 2 13.79 0.65 -1.24
N LEU A 3 12.70 1.37 -1.52
CA LEU A 3 11.62 0.85 -2.34
C LEU A 3 12.08 0.90 -3.80
N GLU A 4 11.71 -0.10 -4.59
CA GLU A 4 11.84 -0.02 -6.04
C GLU A 4 11.04 1.19 -6.53
N ASP A 5 11.51 1.85 -7.60
CA ASP A 5 10.86 3.04 -8.19
C ASP A 5 9.61 2.63 -8.99
N ILE A 6 8.70 1.97 -8.29
CA ILE A 6 7.46 1.39 -8.78
C ILE A 6 6.32 2.13 -8.08
N GLU A 7 5.21 2.28 -8.77
CA GLU A 7 4.02 2.84 -8.18
C GLU A 7 3.55 1.98 -6.98
N CYS A 8 3.65 2.54 -5.78
CA CYS A 8 3.36 1.85 -4.54
C CYS A 8 2.23 2.52 -3.78
N ARG A 9 1.27 1.73 -3.30
CA ARG A 9 0.30 2.18 -2.29
C ARG A 9 0.92 2.07 -0.90
N VAL A 10 1.06 3.20 -0.25
CA VAL A 10 1.50 3.27 1.15
C VAL A 10 0.28 3.21 2.07
N ILE A 11 0.35 2.34 3.07
CA ILE A 11 -0.68 2.14 4.08
C ILE A 11 -0.06 2.43 5.44
N SER A 12 -0.66 3.38 6.15
CA SER A 12 -0.41 3.56 7.57
C SER A 12 -1.16 2.45 8.31
N GLY A 13 -0.45 1.57 9.02
CA GLY A 13 -1.01 0.37 9.64
C GLY A 13 -0.79 -0.89 8.81
N SER A 14 -1.52 -1.96 9.16
CA SER A 14 -1.41 -3.25 8.46
C SER A 14 -2.18 -3.27 7.14
N VAL A 15 -1.90 -4.26 6.30
CA VAL A 15 -2.67 -4.46 5.05
C VAL A 15 -4.16 -4.70 5.34
N TRP A 16 -4.48 -5.37 6.46
CA TRP A 16 -5.86 -5.72 6.84
C TRP A 16 -6.61 -4.57 7.53
N SER A 17 -5.93 -3.83 8.41
CA SER A 17 -6.55 -2.80 9.27
C SER A 17 -5.74 -1.50 9.26
N GLY A 18 -5.30 -1.10 8.07
CA GLY A 18 -4.56 0.14 7.85
C GLY A 18 -5.34 1.12 6.98
N ARG A 19 -4.91 2.38 7.02
CA ARG A 19 -5.47 3.46 6.20
C ARG A 19 -4.46 3.85 5.13
N ARG A 20 -4.93 4.01 3.89
CA ARG A 20 -4.09 4.51 2.79
C ARG A 20 -3.55 5.89 3.16
N ALA A 21 -2.23 6.04 3.14
CA ALA A 21 -1.51 7.27 3.39
C ALA A 21 -1.37 8.02 2.07
N ILE A 22 -2.32 8.93 1.77
CA ILE A 22 -2.35 9.70 0.53
C ILE A 22 -2.71 11.16 0.80
N ALA A 23 -2.07 12.08 0.05
CA ALA A 23 -2.26 13.52 0.14
C ALA A 23 -2.14 14.03 1.59
N TRP A 24 -3.19 14.66 2.12
CA TRP A 24 -3.25 15.20 3.48
C TRP A 24 -3.16 14.11 4.56
N GLY A 25 -3.44 12.84 4.21
CA GLY A 25 -3.38 11.67 5.07
C GLY A 25 -2.02 10.96 5.09
N SER A 26 -0.97 11.55 4.51
CA SER A 26 0.38 10.95 4.42
C SER A 26 1.17 11.01 5.73
N TYR A 27 0.56 10.53 6.82
CA TYR A 27 1.16 10.49 8.15
C TYR A 27 0.90 9.16 8.84
N LEU A 28 1.69 8.86 9.87
CA LEU A 28 1.47 7.69 10.70
C LEU A 28 0.27 7.93 11.63
N GLY A 29 -0.77 7.10 11.49
CA GLY A 29 -1.92 7.15 12.40
C GLY A 29 -1.50 6.87 13.83
N ARG A 30 -2.14 7.55 14.79
CA ARG A 30 -1.81 7.48 16.23
C ARG A 30 -1.72 6.05 16.79
N TYR A 31 -2.52 5.13 16.26
CA TYR A 31 -2.59 3.74 16.71
C TYR A 31 -1.93 2.75 15.74
N HIS A 32 -1.27 3.25 14.69
CA HIS A 32 -0.59 2.42 13.71
C HIS A 32 0.88 2.24 14.13
N ASN A 33 1.28 1.01 14.42
CA ASN A 33 2.66 0.67 14.80
C ASN A 33 3.49 0.10 13.65
N GLN A 34 2.91 -0.01 12.45
CA GLN A 34 3.58 -0.51 11.25
C GLN A 34 3.18 0.32 10.03
N ILE A 35 4.01 0.30 9.01
CA ILE A 35 3.72 0.87 7.69
C ILE A 35 3.82 -0.28 6.69
N SER A 36 2.77 -0.47 5.91
CA SER A 36 2.73 -1.48 4.86
C SER A 36 2.79 -0.80 3.50
N VAL A 37 3.72 -1.23 2.66
CA VAL A 37 3.88 -0.74 1.29
C VAL A 37 3.59 -1.90 0.35
N LEU A 38 2.72 -1.67 -0.63
CA LEU A 38 2.34 -2.66 -1.64
C LEU A 38 2.52 -2.03 -3.01
N ALA A 39 2.99 -2.80 -3.99
CA ALA A 39 2.97 -2.36 -5.38
C ALA A 39 1.52 -2.20 -5.86
N GLU A 40 1.25 -1.15 -6.63
CA GLU A 40 -0.05 -0.95 -7.26
C GLU A 40 -0.14 -1.80 -8.54
N GLY A 41 -0.86 -2.92 -8.44
CA GLY A 41 -1.13 -3.84 -9.56
C GLY A 41 -2.13 -3.27 -10.56
N ARG A 42 -1.79 -2.17 -11.24
CA ARG A 42 -2.60 -1.63 -12.36
C ARG A 42 -2.36 -2.36 -13.68
N GLU A 43 -1.50 -3.37 -13.68
CA GLU A 43 -1.39 -4.31 -14.79
C GLU A 43 -2.65 -5.16 -14.88
N ARG A 44 -3.28 -5.13 -16.06
CA ARG A 44 -4.41 -5.99 -16.36
C ARG A 44 -3.86 -7.38 -16.69
N GLU A 45 -3.85 -8.26 -15.71
CA GLU A 45 -3.56 -9.67 -15.96
C GLU A 45 -4.72 -10.32 -16.74
N LEU A 46 -4.40 -10.98 -17.86
CA LEU A 46 -5.39 -11.80 -18.57
C LEU A 46 -5.79 -12.97 -17.65
N PHE A 47 -7.06 -13.02 -17.25
CA PHE A 47 -7.60 -13.99 -16.29
C PHE A 47 -7.06 -13.88 -14.85
N GLY A 48 -6.83 -12.68 -14.31
CA GLY A 48 -6.38 -12.46 -12.92
C GLY A 48 -7.27 -13.01 -11.77
N TRP A 49 -8.30 -13.81 -12.09
CA TRP A 49 -9.15 -14.53 -11.12
C TRP A 49 -9.01 -16.07 -11.20
N ILE A 50 -8.26 -16.61 -12.17
CA ILE A 50 -8.00 -18.06 -12.34
C ILE A 50 -6.62 -18.46 -11.77
N ALA A 51 -5.80 -17.51 -11.35
CA ALA A 51 -4.51 -17.76 -10.72
C ALA A 51 -4.66 -18.25 -9.27
#